data_AF-A0A495YTH1-F1
#
_entry.id   AF-A0A495YTH1-F1
#
_cell.length_a   1.000
_cell.length_b   1.000
_cell.length_c   1.000
_cell.angle_alpha   90.00
_cell.angle_beta   90.00
_cell.angle_gamma   90.00
#
_symmetry.space_group_name_H-M   'P 1'
#
loop_
_entity.id
_entity.type
_entity.pdbx_description
1 polymer ?
#
loop_
_entity_poly.entity_id
_entity_poly.type
_entity_poly.pdbx_seq_one_letter_code
_entity_poly.pdbx_strand_id
1 'polypeptide(L)' 'MSHASYRTAPDDPTDADAFDTRVLVALARDAGMLVILDGQIGRERYESVTGSVATLARFAKALQLSVLKAA' A
#
# COMPACT_ATOMS: atom_id res chain seq x y z
N MET A 1 6.52 7.36 -43.11
CA MET A 1 6.65 6.18 -42.21
C MET A 1 7.80 6.45 -41.26
N SER A 2 7.52 7.02 -40.08
CA SER A 2 8.56 7.32 -39.08
C SER A 2 8.40 6.34 -37.93
N HIS A 3 9.41 5.50 -37.70
CA HIS A 3 9.43 4.53 -36.60
C HIS A 3 9.63 5.28 -35.29
N ALA A 4 8.55 5.39 -34.50
CA ALA A 4 8.63 5.82 -33.12
C ALA A 4 9.28 4.70 -32.30
N SER A 5 10.58 4.84 -32.04
CA SER A 5 11.29 4.00 -31.07
C SER A 5 10.79 4.34 -29.67
N TYR A 6 9.87 3.53 -29.15
CA TYR A 6 9.46 3.60 -27.75
C TYR A 6 10.63 3.11 -26.89
N ARG A 7 11.41 4.05 -26.36
CA ARG A 7 12.31 3.76 -25.24
C ARG A 7 11.42 3.39 -24.05
N THR A 8 11.39 2.12 -23.70
CA THR A 8 10.90 1.67 -22.40
C THR A 8 11.81 2.30 -21.34
N ALA A 9 11.32 3.38 -20.71
CA ALA A 9 11.93 3.88 -19.48
C ALA A 9 11.81 2.77 -18.42
N PRO A 10 12.82 2.57 -17.55
CA PRO A 10 12.68 1.64 -16.45
C PRO A 10 11.61 2.18 -15.51
N ASP A 11 10.65 1.32 -15.24
CA ASP A 11 9.63 1.52 -14.25
C ASP A 11 10.27 1.55 -12.86
N ASP A 12 10.49 2.73 -12.30
CA ASP A 12 10.83 2.83 -10.89
C ASP A 12 10.16 4.05 -10.23
N PRO A 13 8.91 3.90 -9.77
CA PRO A 13 8.37 4.81 -8.77
C PRO A 13 8.91 4.33 -7.42
N THR A 14 10.01 4.95 -6.99
CA THR A 14 10.52 5.02 -5.62
C THR A 14 10.11 3.85 -4.71
N ASP A 15 10.96 2.81 -4.67
CA ASP A 15 10.91 1.69 -3.72
C ASP A 15 10.69 2.12 -2.24
N ALA A 16 11.01 3.37 -1.89
CA ALA A 16 10.74 3.97 -0.58
C ALA A 16 9.23 4.14 -0.27
N ASP A 17 8.44 4.67 -1.21
CA ASP A 17 6.99 4.87 -1.02
C ASP A 17 6.22 3.54 -1.02
N ALA A 18 6.72 2.59 -1.82
CA ALA A 18 6.22 1.22 -1.85
C ALA A 18 6.50 0.47 -0.54
N PHE A 19 7.62 0.76 0.13
CA PHE A 19 7.96 0.17 1.42
C PHE A 19 7.00 0.63 2.53
N ASP A 20 6.69 1.92 2.59
CA ASP A 20 5.76 2.49 3.57
C ASP A 20 4.35 1.93 3.42
N THR A 21 3.90 1.74 2.18
CA THR A 21 2.58 1.16 1.90
C THR A 21 2.50 -0.31 2.33
N ARG A 22 3.56 -1.11 2.12
CA ARG A 22 3.60 -2.52 2.57
C ARG A 22 3.57 -2.64 4.09
N VAL A 23 4.26 -1.75 4.80
CA VAL A 23 4.22 -1.70 6.27
C VAL A 23 2.80 -1.36 6.75
N LEU A 24 2.14 -0.40 6.10
CA LEU A 24 0.76 -0.03 6.43
C LEU A 24 -0.22 -1.20 6.22
N VAL A 25 -0.06 -1.95 5.13
CA VAL A 25 -0.86 -3.14 4.82
C VAL A 25 -0.62 -4.26 5.83
N ALA A 26 0.63 -4.49 6.25
CA ALA A 26 0.94 -5.47 7.29
C ALA A 26 0.24 -5.09 8.61
N LEU A 27 0.29 -3.81 8.98
CA LEU A 27 -0.37 -3.31 10.18
C LEU A 27 -1.90 -3.50 10.15
N ALA A 28 -2.52 -3.31 8.98
CA ALA A 28 -3.95 -3.58 8.80
C ALA A 28 -4.27 -5.07 9.01
N ARG A 29 -3.45 -5.98 8.46
CA ARG A 29 -3.60 -7.43 8.65
C ARG A 29 -3.47 -7.82 10.13
N ASP A 30 -2.47 -7.28 10.82
CA ASP A 30 -2.24 -7.54 12.25
C ASP A 30 -3.39 -7.02 13.13
N ALA A 31 -4.04 -5.92 12.74
CA ALA A 31 -5.23 -5.40 13.41
C ALA A 31 -6.50 -6.25 13.17
N GLY A 32 -6.42 -7.26 12.30
CA GLY A 32 -7.52 -8.14 11.93
C GLY A 32 -8.38 -7.63 10.79
N MET A 33 -7.86 -6.70 9.97
CA MET A 33 -8.54 -6.28 8.74
C MET A 33 -8.27 -7.29 7.62
N LEU A 34 -9.26 -7.51 6.77
CA LEU A 34 -9.09 -8.26 5.53
C LEU A 34 -8.48 -7.34 4.48
N VAL A 35 -7.32 -7.73 3.94
CA VAL A 35 -6.67 -7.03 2.83
C VAL A 35 -6.72 -7.90 1.57
N ILE A 36 -7.40 -7.40 0.55
CA ILE A 36 -7.59 -8.04 -0.76
C ILE A 36 -6.81 -7.25 -1.80
N LEU A 37 -6.07 -7.95 -2.66
CA LEU A 37 -5.51 -7.34 -3.85
C LEU A 37 -6.63 -7.17 -4.89
N ASP A 38 -7.05 -5.92 -5.12
CA ASP A 38 -8.22 -5.63 -5.96
C ASP A 38 -7.88 -5.51 -7.44
N GLY A 39 -6.61 -5.28 -7.76
CA GLY A 39 -6.13 -5.28 -9.13
C GLY A 39 -5.15 -4.15 -9.40
N GLN A 40 -4.89 -3.93 -10.68
CA GLN A 40 -4.02 -2.88 -11.17
C GLN A 40 -4.78 -2.07 -12.22
N ILE A 41 -4.85 -0.75 -12.03
CA ILE A 41 -5.42 0.17 -13.03
C ILE A 41 -4.26 1.03 -13.54
N GLY A 42 -3.95 0.90 -14.83
CA GLY A 42 -2.75 1.49 -15.40
C GLY A 42 -1.48 0.94 -14.71
N ARG A 43 -0.71 1.84 -14.08
CA ARG A 43 0.53 1.50 -13.35
C ARG A 43 0.33 1.38 -11.84
N GLU A 44 -0.88 1.66 -11.34
CA GLU A 44 -1.16 1.72 -9.91
C GLU A 44 -1.83 0.42 -9.45
N ARG A 45 -1.32 -0.13 -8.35
CA ARG A 45 -1.84 -1.35 -7.72
C ARG A 45 -2.75 -0.95 -6.57
N TYR A 46 -3.94 -1.51 -6.53
CA TYR A 46 -4.96 -1.21 -5.53
C TYR A 46 -5.16 -2.40 -4.60
N GLU A 47 -5.28 -2.10 -3.31
CA GLU A 47 -5.61 -3.06 -2.27
C GLU A 47 -6.84 -2.56 -1.51
N SER A 48 -7.89 -3.38 -1.41
CA SER A 48 -9.00 -3.11 -0.51
C SER A 48 -8.69 -3.59 0.88
N VAL A 49 -8.97 -2.73 1.86
CA VAL A 49 -8.88 -3.06 3.28
C VAL A 49 -10.28 -2.96 3.87
N THR A 50 -10.84 -4.08 4.34
CA THR A 50 -12.20 -4.14 4.88
C THR A 50 -12.23 -4.82 6.25
N GLY A 51 -13.22 -4.51 7.08
CA GLY A 51 -13.33 -5.08 8.41
C GLY A 51 -14.41 -4.41 9.26
N SER A 52 -14.60 -4.90 10.47
CA SER A 52 -15.49 -4.29 11.46
C SER A 52 -14.96 -2.93 11.95
N VAL A 53 -15.83 -2.11 12.55
CA VAL A 53 -15.40 -0.87 13.23
C VAL A 53 -14.42 -1.18 14.37
N ALA A 54 -14.57 -2.32 15.05
CA ALA A 54 -13.68 -2.74 16.13
C ALA A 54 -12.25 -3.02 15.63
N THR A 55 -12.10 -3.67 14.47
CA THR A 55 -10.79 -3.93 13.86
C THR A 55 -10.17 -2.65 13.31
N LEU A 56 -10.98 -1.73 12.76
CA LEU A 56 -10.52 -0.39 12.36
C LEU A 56 -9.97 0.40 13.55
N ALA A 57 -10.65 0.37 14.70
CA ALA A 57 -10.18 1.04 15.92
C ALA A 57 -8.83 0.48 16.41
N ARG A 58 -8.61 -0.85 16.32
CA ARG A 58 -7.31 -1.47 16.64
C ARG A 58 -6.22 -1.02 15.69
N PHE A 59 -6.51 -0.97 14.39
CA PHE A 59 -5.57 -0.47 13.37
C PHE A 59 -5.14 0.97 13.67
N ALA A 60 -6.10 1.87 13.94
CA ALA A 60 -5.79 3.26 14.24
C ALA A 60 -4.87 3.40 15.48
N LYS A 61 -5.14 2.62 16.54
CA LYS A 61 -4.27 2.58 17.72
C LYS A 61 -2.88 2.06 17.39
N ALA A 62 -2.78 0.99 16.61
CA ALA A 62 -1.51 0.42 16.21
C ALA A 62 -0.70 1.42 15.36
N LEU A 63 -1.35 2.15 14.45
CA LEU A 63 -0.71 3.17 13.61
C LEU A 63 -0.14 4.32 14.44
N GLN A 64 -0.90 4.82 15.41
CA GLN A 64 -0.42 5.86 16.33
C GLN A 64 0.84 5.41 17.08
N LEU A 65 0.84 4.18 17.61
CA LEU A 65 1.99 3.61 18.32
C LEU A 65 3.20 3.43 17.38
N SER A 66 2.98 3.05 16.13
CA SER A 66 4.05 2.92 15.13
C SER A 66 4.72 4.25 14.82
N VAL A 67 3.95 5.33 14.67
CA VAL A 67 4.47 6.68 14.43
C VAL A 67 5.29 7.18 15.63
N LEU A 68 4.80 6.95 16.85
CA LEU A 68 5.52 7.29 18.09
C LEU A 68 6.85 6.54 18.24
N LYS A 69 6.95 5.32 17.71
CA LYS A 69 8.20 4.52 17.75
C LYS A 69 9.23 5.00 16.72
N ALA A 70 8.79 5.66 15.65
CA ALA A 70 9.64 6.13 14.57
C ALA A 70 10.17 7.57 14.77
N ALA A 71 9.65 8.29 15.77
CA ALA A 71 10.08 9.63 16.18
C ALA A 71 11.15 9.59 17.27
#